data_AF-A0A929I6B8-F1
#
_entry.id   AF-A0A929I6B8-F1
#
_cell.length_a   1.000
_cell.length_b   1.000
_cell.length_c   1.000
_cell.angle_alpha   90.00
_cell.angle_beta   90.00
_cell.angle_gamma   90.00
#
_symmetry.space_group_name_H-M   'P 1'
#
loop_
_entity.id
_entity.type
_entity.pdbx_description
1 polymer ?
#
loop_
_entity_poly.entity_id
_entity_poly.type
_entity_poly.pdbx_seq_one_letter_code
_entity_poly.pdbx_strand_id
1 'polypeptide(L)'
;MGNGYAYDAGQAMKVADGYLKRGLYLEAIGAYQDIADNSDVCEIRARSILRIGDIYSYFLNNHDLALEKYSIVKEKYPGSGYVGNACFNSGMILCEKREYKKALEQFRMYLERCPQGIRRRTAEFMVETCSRPPSMIERKDKVGAFEVSPDEKIRILIVEGGKEIGISCSIPFVVKDFEKRDTLLRLLPGRIAVIRIHGRAIKVDDAVLPYDSLVILPSGKGILKVNGKSYRGEVRIQKNADDGMNVINVLGLEEYLYGVVPKEMSPRWSMEALKAQAIVARSYALYQKGKSGDRDYDLYSTTYSQVYGGHDVEFRWSNMAVDETRGKVLLYNGRPVLTYFHSNSGGKTEDAKNVWTADIPYLKGIPDSYSAKAPKYLWTLSLGLDEIRKALNKHGVDVGDIYEVTPAEVSPSGRVARVRILHSGGETILTGNNFRIKVDPTMIKSTLFTMTGNGGRIRFEGRGYGHGVGLSQWGAYMMAKEGYSYRDILKHYYPGIEIR
;
A
#
# COMPACT_ATOMS: atom_id res chain seq x y z
N MET A 1 39.42 -3.51 18.10
CA MET A 1 38.12 -3.35 18.82
C MET A 1 37.10 -2.93 17.79
N GLY A 2 36.37 -3.90 17.23
CA GLY A 2 35.43 -3.65 16.12
C GLY A 2 34.13 -3.09 16.67
N ASN A 3 33.81 -1.84 16.34
CA ASN A 3 32.43 -1.36 16.39
C ASN A 3 31.69 -2.14 15.31
N GLY A 4 30.98 -3.20 15.70
CA GLY A 4 30.28 -4.09 14.78
C GLY A 4 29.22 -3.32 14.01
N TYR A 5 29.33 -3.34 12.69
CA TYR A 5 28.29 -2.96 11.74
C TYR A 5 27.16 -4.02 11.77
N ALA A 6 26.50 -4.15 12.92
CA ALA A 6 25.42 -5.12 13.12
C ALA A 6 24.14 -4.55 12.52
N TYR A 7 23.51 -5.30 11.61
CA TYR A 7 22.22 -4.95 11.00
C TYR A 7 21.21 -4.48 12.07
N ASP A 8 20.84 -3.20 12.05
CA ASP A 8 19.87 -2.62 13.00
C ASP A 8 18.45 -3.09 12.68
N ALA A 9 18.17 -4.31 13.12
CA ALA A 9 16.88 -4.93 12.96
C ALA A 9 15.76 -4.17 13.69
N GLY A 10 16.06 -3.42 14.75
CA GLY A 10 15.07 -2.62 15.47
C GLY A 10 14.55 -1.48 14.62
N GLN A 11 15.45 -0.74 13.96
CA GLN A 11 15.07 0.32 13.04
C GLN A 11 14.42 -0.23 11.77
N ALA A 12 14.95 -1.32 11.20
CA ALA A 12 14.36 -1.96 10.02
C ALA A 12 12.92 -2.45 10.28
N MET A 13 12.67 -3.02 11.47
CA MET A 13 11.32 -3.43 11.89
C MET A 13 10.34 -2.25 11.97
N LYS A 14 10.77 -1.09 12.49
CA LYS A 14 9.94 0.12 12.51
C LYS A 14 9.57 0.59 11.11
N VAL A 15 10.49 0.50 10.15
CA VAL A 15 10.24 0.84 8.75
C VAL A 15 9.21 -0.12 8.14
N ALA A 16 9.39 -1.43 8.33
CA ALA A 16 8.46 -2.45 7.83
C ALA A 16 7.04 -2.32 8.44
N ASP A 17 6.96 -2.13 9.77
CA ASP A 17 5.71 -1.83 10.47
C ASP A 17 5.07 -0.53 9.93
N GLY A 18 5.89 0.46 9.58
CA GLY A 18 5.47 1.71 8.98
C GLY A 18 4.88 1.57 7.57
N TYR A 19 5.39 0.64 6.74
CA TYR A 19 4.78 0.31 5.45
C TYR A 19 3.42 -0.35 5.65
N LEU A 20 3.34 -1.32 6.57
CA LEU A 20 2.11 -2.03 6.86
C LEU A 20 1.01 -1.08 7.36
N LYS A 21 1.33 -0.20 8.32
CA LYS A 21 0.40 0.82 8.84
C LYS A 21 -0.16 1.72 7.73
N ARG A 22 0.64 1.99 6.70
CA ARG A 22 0.26 2.84 5.56
C ARG A 22 -0.49 2.09 4.46
N GLY A 23 -0.68 0.78 4.58
CA GLY A 23 -1.33 -0.05 3.56
C GLY A 23 -0.43 -0.39 2.36
N LEU A 24 0.89 -0.29 2.53
CA LEU A 24 1.90 -0.68 1.54
C LEU A 24 2.29 -2.14 1.77
N TYR A 25 1.35 -3.05 1.48
CA TYR A 25 1.44 -4.45 1.90
C TYR A 25 2.60 -5.21 1.24
N LEU A 26 2.84 -5.00 -0.05
CA LEU A 26 3.92 -5.71 -0.75
C LEU A 26 5.30 -5.17 -0.33
N GLU A 27 5.42 -3.85 -0.17
CA GLU A 27 6.61 -3.20 0.39
C GLU A 27 6.93 -3.71 1.79
N ALA A 28 5.89 -3.87 2.64
CA ALA A 28 6.04 -4.44 3.97
C ALA A 28 6.56 -5.90 3.92
N ILE A 29 6.02 -6.75 3.03
CA ILE A 29 6.52 -8.12 2.85
C ILE A 29 7.99 -8.11 2.45
N GLY A 30 8.39 -7.34 1.44
CA GLY A 30 9.78 -7.25 1.00
C GLY A 30 10.71 -6.75 2.11
N ALA A 31 10.26 -5.78 2.91
CA ALA A 31 11.03 -5.28 4.05
C ALA A 31 11.17 -6.31 5.17
N TYR A 32 10.10 -7.04 5.55
CA TYR A 32 10.20 -8.13 6.52
C TYR A 32 11.07 -9.29 6.01
N GLN A 33 11.03 -9.58 4.72
CA GLN A 33 11.88 -10.61 4.13
C GLN A 33 13.35 -10.21 4.18
N ASP A 34 13.70 -8.97 3.83
CA ASP A 34 15.07 -8.46 4.01
C ASP A 34 15.52 -8.57 5.49
N ILE A 35 14.65 -8.28 6.46
CA ILE A 35 14.98 -8.43 7.89
C ILE A 35 15.20 -9.90 8.26
N ALA A 36 14.34 -10.80 7.78
CA ALA A 36 14.46 -12.23 8.04
C ALA A 36 15.75 -12.83 7.46
N ASP A 37 16.17 -12.33 6.30
CA ASP A 37 17.38 -12.78 5.60
C ASP A 37 18.67 -12.26 6.26
N ASN A 38 18.67 -11.04 6.82
CA ASN A 38 19.89 -10.37 7.27
C ASN A 38 20.07 -10.28 8.81
N SER A 39 19.01 -10.43 9.62
CA SER A 39 19.13 -10.34 11.09
C SER A 39 19.66 -11.64 11.68
N ASP A 40 20.62 -11.64 12.60
CA ASP A 40 21.06 -12.88 13.29
C ASP A 40 20.20 -13.26 14.51
N VAL A 41 19.19 -12.46 14.85
CA VAL A 41 18.35 -12.68 16.03
C VAL A 41 17.15 -13.57 15.67
N CYS A 42 17.14 -14.80 16.20
CA CYS A 42 16.08 -15.79 16.01
C CYS A 42 14.67 -15.21 16.20
N GLU A 43 14.45 -14.46 17.29
CA GLU A 43 13.13 -13.88 17.62
C GLU A 43 12.67 -12.83 16.60
N ILE A 44 13.62 -12.07 16.02
CA ILE A 44 13.33 -11.08 14.99
C ILE A 44 13.00 -11.77 13.67
N ARG A 45 13.78 -12.80 13.27
CA ARG A 45 13.48 -13.59 12.06
C ARG A 45 12.07 -14.21 12.15
N ALA A 46 11.75 -14.82 13.28
CA ALA A 46 10.43 -15.42 13.53
C ALA A 46 9.31 -14.37 13.47
N ARG A 47 9.50 -13.19 14.10
CA ARG A 47 8.54 -12.08 14.03
C ARG A 47 8.30 -11.64 12.58
N SER A 48 9.36 -11.43 11.81
CA SER A 48 9.26 -10.96 10.42
C SER A 48 8.47 -11.94 9.56
N ILE A 49 8.75 -13.24 9.67
CA ILE A 49 8.04 -14.27 8.89
C ILE A 49 6.57 -14.38 9.35
N LEU A 50 6.30 -14.29 10.66
CA LEU A 50 4.93 -14.22 11.17
C LEU A 50 4.17 -13.03 10.55
N ARG A 51 4.80 -11.84 10.49
CA ARG A 51 4.18 -10.63 9.91
C ARG A 51 3.90 -10.77 8.42
N ILE A 52 4.76 -11.44 7.66
CA ILE A 52 4.49 -11.78 6.26
C ILE A 52 3.23 -12.68 6.17
N GLY A 53 3.12 -13.70 7.03
CA GLY A 53 1.93 -14.54 7.12
C GLY A 53 0.66 -13.77 7.45
N ASP A 54 0.73 -12.85 8.42
CA ASP A 54 -0.37 -11.94 8.77
C ASP A 54 -0.79 -11.09 7.57
N ILE A 55 0.16 -10.58 6.78
CA ILE A 55 -0.15 -9.79 5.59
C ILE A 55 -0.89 -10.62 4.55
N TYR A 56 -0.43 -11.84 4.30
CA TYR A 56 -1.11 -12.75 3.39
C TYR A 56 -2.53 -13.07 3.85
N SER A 57 -2.72 -13.36 5.13
CA SER A 57 -4.02 -13.69 5.70
C SER A 57 -4.98 -12.50 5.63
N TYR A 58 -4.66 -11.39 6.30
CA TYR A 58 -5.60 -10.32 6.55
C TYR A 58 -5.74 -9.35 5.37
N PHE A 59 -4.65 -9.05 4.68
CA PHE A 59 -4.65 -8.02 3.64
C PHE A 59 -4.80 -8.65 2.26
N LEU A 60 -4.01 -9.66 1.93
CA LEU A 60 -3.98 -10.23 0.58
C LEU A 60 -5.02 -11.36 0.34
N ASN A 61 -5.73 -11.81 1.38
CA ASN A 61 -6.67 -12.93 1.35
C ASN A 61 -6.06 -14.22 0.74
N ASN A 62 -4.76 -14.46 0.97
CA ASN A 62 -4.05 -15.64 0.50
C ASN A 62 -3.76 -16.57 1.69
N HIS A 63 -4.74 -17.38 2.04
CA HIS A 63 -4.70 -18.24 3.23
C HIS A 63 -3.65 -19.36 3.13
N ASP A 64 -3.37 -19.85 1.92
CA ASP A 64 -2.39 -20.93 1.72
C ASP A 64 -0.96 -20.43 1.96
N LEU A 65 -0.59 -19.27 1.40
CA LEU A 65 0.72 -18.66 1.68
C LEU A 65 0.84 -18.20 3.14
N ALA A 66 -0.25 -17.74 3.76
CA ALA A 66 -0.24 -17.43 5.18
C ALA A 66 0.08 -18.67 6.03
N LEU A 67 -0.57 -19.81 5.76
CA LEU A 67 -0.29 -21.07 6.43
C LEU A 67 1.15 -21.56 6.21
N GLU A 68 1.69 -21.41 5.00
CA GLU A 68 3.10 -21.71 4.72
C GLU A 68 4.04 -20.90 5.62
N LYS A 69 3.85 -19.58 5.72
CA LYS A 69 4.69 -18.73 6.58
C LYS A 69 4.56 -19.08 8.06
N TYR A 70 3.35 -19.37 8.54
CA TYR A 70 3.15 -19.83 9.91
C TYR A 70 3.82 -21.17 10.19
N SER A 71 3.84 -22.10 9.23
CA SER A 71 4.61 -23.35 9.34
C SER A 71 6.11 -23.10 9.42
N ILE A 72 6.66 -22.19 8.62
CA ILE A 72 8.08 -21.80 8.71
C ILE A 72 8.42 -21.28 10.12
N VAL A 73 7.56 -20.45 10.73
CA VAL A 73 7.76 -19.97 12.11
C VAL A 73 7.84 -21.14 13.09
N LYS A 74 6.90 -22.09 13.00
CA LYS A 74 6.82 -23.25 13.90
C LYS A 74 8.02 -24.20 13.74
N GLU A 75 8.43 -24.46 12.51
CA GLU A 75 9.44 -25.48 12.19
C GLU A 75 10.88 -24.96 12.32
N LYS A 76 11.17 -23.76 11.81
CA LYS A 76 12.54 -23.20 11.83
C LYS A 76 12.86 -22.46 13.12
N TYR A 77 11.85 -21.98 13.85
CA TYR A 77 12.04 -21.19 15.07
C TYR A 77 11.20 -21.74 16.25
N PRO A 78 11.32 -23.05 16.57
CA PRO A 78 10.47 -23.71 17.57
C PRO A 78 10.70 -23.21 19.00
N GLY A 79 11.72 -22.38 19.27
CA GLY A 79 11.94 -21.72 20.56
C GLY A 79 11.34 -20.31 20.67
N SER A 80 10.84 -19.75 19.58
CA SER A 80 10.35 -18.36 19.54
C SER A 80 9.05 -18.16 20.34
N GLY A 81 8.86 -16.95 20.88
CA GLY A 81 7.59 -16.52 21.48
C GLY A 81 6.45 -16.44 20.46
N TYR A 82 6.77 -16.33 19.17
CA TYR A 82 5.79 -16.17 18.09
C TYR A 82 5.15 -17.48 17.59
N VAL A 83 5.62 -18.64 18.04
CA VAL A 83 5.04 -19.94 17.68
C VAL A 83 3.58 -20.03 18.12
N GLY A 84 3.25 -19.50 19.31
CA GLY A 84 1.85 -19.44 19.78
C GLY A 84 0.96 -18.65 18.81
N ASN A 85 1.42 -17.48 18.38
CA ASN A 85 0.69 -16.67 17.40
C ASN A 85 0.51 -17.40 16.06
N ALA A 86 1.55 -18.07 15.58
CA ALA A 86 1.49 -18.86 14.34
C ALA A 86 0.45 -19.99 14.47
N CYS A 87 0.45 -20.76 15.57
CA CYS A 87 -0.55 -21.78 15.83
C CYS A 87 -1.97 -21.20 15.87
N PHE A 88 -2.19 -20.15 16.65
CA PHE A 88 -3.52 -19.54 16.77
C PHE A 88 -4.03 -19.04 15.41
N ASN A 89 -3.21 -18.31 14.66
CA ASN A 89 -3.59 -17.77 13.35
C ASN A 89 -3.82 -18.89 12.32
N SER A 90 -2.98 -19.94 12.31
CA SER A 90 -3.24 -21.15 11.49
C SER A 90 -4.58 -21.80 11.84
N GLY A 91 -4.91 -21.93 13.13
CA GLY A 91 -6.18 -22.49 13.59
C GLY A 91 -7.39 -21.71 13.09
N MET A 92 -7.33 -20.38 13.13
CA MET A 92 -8.41 -19.52 12.61
C MET A 92 -8.63 -19.75 11.11
N ILE A 93 -7.55 -19.69 10.31
CA ILE A 93 -7.62 -19.93 8.86
C ILE A 93 -8.18 -21.32 8.56
N LEU A 94 -7.73 -22.35 9.29
CA LEU A 94 -8.17 -23.73 9.07
C LEU A 94 -9.64 -23.94 9.45
N CYS A 95 -10.16 -23.31 10.52
CA CYS A 95 -11.60 -23.38 10.81
C CYS A 95 -12.43 -22.61 9.76
N GLU A 96 -11.93 -21.51 9.18
CA GLU A 96 -12.58 -20.84 8.03
C GLU A 96 -12.60 -21.73 6.79
N LYS A 97 -11.51 -22.45 6.51
CA LYS A 97 -11.43 -23.46 5.44
C LYS A 97 -12.19 -24.76 5.76
N ARG A 98 -12.83 -24.85 6.93
CA ARG A 98 -13.54 -26.04 7.44
C ARG A 98 -12.66 -27.28 7.64
N GLU A 99 -11.35 -27.08 7.78
CA GLU A 99 -10.36 -28.11 8.11
C GLU A 99 -10.27 -28.30 9.64
N TYR A 100 -11.42 -28.56 10.29
CA TYR A 100 -11.59 -28.49 11.75
C TYR A 100 -10.63 -29.38 12.54
N LYS A 101 -10.29 -30.57 12.03
CA LYS A 101 -9.33 -31.48 12.69
C LYS A 101 -7.93 -30.86 12.79
N LYS A 102 -7.45 -30.25 11.70
CA LYS A 102 -6.14 -29.56 11.70
C LYS A 102 -6.20 -28.31 12.56
N ALA A 103 -7.30 -27.57 12.50
CA ALA A 103 -7.47 -26.39 13.32
C ALA A 103 -7.46 -26.70 14.84
N LEU A 104 -8.10 -27.80 15.24
CA LEU A 104 -8.11 -28.30 16.62
C LEU A 104 -6.70 -28.58 17.13
N GLU A 105 -5.86 -29.22 16.31
CA GLU A 105 -4.45 -29.45 16.61
C GLU A 105 -3.71 -28.12 16.85
N GLN A 106 -3.93 -27.13 15.97
CA GLN A 106 -3.29 -25.81 16.11
C GLN A 106 -3.74 -25.08 17.39
N PHE A 107 -5.02 -25.09 17.75
CA PHE A 107 -5.48 -24.43 18.98
C PHE A 107 -5.00 -25.14 20.25
N ARG A 108 -4.88 -26.47 20.24
CA ARG A 108 -4.28 -27.22 21.37
C ARG A 108 -2.81 -26.86 21.55
N MET A 109 -2.04 -26.84 20.46
CA MET A 109 -0.64 -26.38 20.48
C MET A 109 -0.52 -24.94 21.02
N TYR A 110 -1.47 -24.06 20.67
CA TYR A 110 -1.50 -22.70 21.23
C TYR A 110 -1.74 -22.71 22.75
N LEU A 111 -2.71 -23.49 23.25
CA LEU A 111 -3.05 -23.54 24.68
C LEU A 111 -1.93 -24.15 25.53
N GLU A 112 -1.26 -25.18 25.02
CA GLU A 112 -0.08 -25.79 25.66
C GLU A 112 1.06 -24.78 25.81
N ARG A 113 1.28 -23.96 24.78
CA ARG A 113 2.42 -23.04 24.72
C ARG A 113 2.15 -21.68 25.33
N CYS A 114 0.91 -21.24 25.33
CA CYS A 114 0.46 -19.96 25.86
C CYS A 114 -0.66 -20.14 26.89
N PRO A 115 -0.42 -20.86 28.01
CA PRO A 115 -1.46 -21.18 28.98
C PRO A 115 -2.02 -19.95 29.72
N GLN A 116 -1.34 -18.80 29.65
CA GLN A 116 -1.84 -17.52 30.18
C GLN A 116 -1.94 -16.45 29.07
N GLY A 117 -2.03 -16.88 27.81
CA GLY A 117 -2.09 -15.99 26.66
C GLY A 117 -3.39 -15.19 26.58
N ILE A 118 -3.33 -13.98 26.04
CA ILE A 118 -4.50 -13.09 25.89
C ILE A 118 -5.64 -13.70 25.07
N ARG A 119 -5.32 -14.64 24.15
CA ARG A 119 -6.31 -15.32 23.30
C ARG A 119 -6.69 -16.71 23.83
N ARG A 120 -6.34 -17.06 25.07
CA ARG A 120 -6.65 -18.36 25.69
C ARG A 120 -8.14 -18.69 25.61
N ARG A 121 -9.00 -17.80 26.12
CA ARG A 121 -10.46 -18.02 26.12
C ARG A 121 -11.01 -18.21 24.72
N THR A 122 -10.52 -17.43 23.76
CA THR A 122 -10.88 -17.59 22.34
C THR A 122 -10.43 -18.94 21.82
N ALA A 123 -9.22 -19.40 22.12
CA ALA A 123 -8.73 -20.70 21.69
C ALA A 123 -9.52 -21.86 22.34
N GLU A 124 -9.86 -21.78 23.63
CA GLU A 124 -10.72 -22.76 24.32
C GLU A 124 -12.09 -22.85 23.65
N PHE A 125 -12.71 -21.70 23.36
CA PHE A 125 -13.97 -21.64 22.62
C PHE A 125 -13.87 -22.23 21.20
N MET A 126 -12.77 -21.95 20.49
CA MET A 126 -12.53 -22.51 19.16
C MET A 126 -12.24 -24.01 19.19
N VAL A 127 -11.61 -24.53 20.25
CA VAL A 127 -11.44 -25.97 20.48
C VAL A 127 -12.80 -26.65 20.62
N GLU A 128 -13.72 -26.08 21.42
CA GLU A 128 -15.08 -26.60 21.55
C GLU A 128 -15.82 -26.56 20.20
N THR A 129 -15.77 -25.41 19.53
CA THR A 129 -16.41 -25.18 18.23
C THR A 129 -15.92 -26.17 17.18
N CYS A 130 -14.60 -26.33 17.03
CA CYS A 130 -14.04 -27.20 16.00
C CYS A 130 -14.06 -28.70 16.43
N SER A 131 -14.37 -29.02 17.70
CA SER A 131 -14.71 -30.38 18.16
C SER A 131 -16.16 -30.78 17.90
N ARG A 132 -17.07 -29.80 17.83
CA ARG A 132 -18.49 -29.97 17.50
C ARG A 132 -18.87 -29.00 16.38
N PRO A 133 -18.39 -29.22 15.14
CA PRO A 133 -18.62 -28.29 14.06
C PRO A 133 -20.12 -28.10 13.84
N PRO A 134 -20.59 -26.87 13.56
CA PRO A 134 -22.00 -26.61 13.33
C PRO A 134 -22.55 -27.50 12.20
N SER A 135 -23.78 -28.00 12.36
CA SER A 135 -24.43 -28.86 11.37
C SER A 135 -24.43 -28.18 9.99
N MET A 136 -24.22 -28.97 8.92
CA MET A 136 -24.26 -28.53 7.52
C MET A 136 -25.65 -28.02 7.11
N ILE A 137 -26.09 -26.89 7.66
CA ILE A 137 -27.14 -26.09 7.03
C ILE A 137 -26.39 -25.26 5.99
N GLU A 138 -26.75 -25.45 4.72
CA GLU A 138 -26.24 -24.67 3.60
C GLU A 138 -26.47 -23.17 3.86
N ARG A 139 -25.53 -22.51 4.55
CA ARG A 139 -25.19 -21.15 4.16
C ARG A 139 -24.51 -21.28 2.81
N LYS A 140 -25.33 -21.39 1.77
CA LYS A 140 -25.02 -20.77 0.50
C LYS A 140 -24.90 -19.29 0.83
N ASP A 141 -23.72 -18.88 1.27
CA ASP A 141 -23.33 -17.50 1.12
C ASP A 141 -23.29 -17.30 -0.40
N LYS A 142 -24.46 -16.99 -0.99
CA LYS A 142 -24.52 -16.24 -2.23
C LYS A 142 -23.87 -14.92 -1.85
N VAL A 143 -22.54 -14.89 -1.88
CA VAL A 143 -21.80 -13.65 -1.95
C VAL A 143 -22.36 -13.01 -3.22
N GLY A 144 -23.25 -12.04 -3.04
CA GLY A 144 -23.77 -11.26 -4.16
C GLY A 144 -22.57 -10.76 -4.94
N ALA A 145 -22.71 -10.67 -6.26
CA ALA A 145 -21.64 -10.12 -7.08
C ALA A 145 -21.23 -8.76 -6.51
N PHE A 146 -19.92 -8.53 -6.37
CA PHE A 146 -19.43 -7.25 -5.88
C PHE A 146 -19.89 -6.15 -6.84
N GLU A 147 -20.57 -5.14 -6.29
CA GLU A 147 -21.05 -3.97 -7.01
C GLU A 147 -20.67 -2.71 -6.25
N VAL A 148 -20.25 -1.69 -6.98
CA VAL A 148 -19.91 -0.39 -6.42
C VAL A 148 -21.20 0.42 -6.26
N SER A 149 -21.49 0.86 -5.04
CA SER A 149 -22.63 1.74 -4.79
C SER A 149 -22.50 3.05 -5.59
N PRO A 150 -23.58 3.55 -6.23
CA PRO A 150 -23.55 4.87 -6.88
C PRO A 150 -23.16 6.01 -5.93
N ASP A 151 -23.47 5.85 -4.63
CA ASP A 151 -23.18 6.80 -3.55
C ASP A 151 -21.94 6.39 -2.73
N GLU A 152 -21.11 5.50 -3.26
CA GLU A 152 -19.90 5.02 -2.60
C GLU A 152 -19.00 6.19 -2.20
N LYS A 153 -18.83 6.42 -0.89
CA LYS A 153 -17.94 7.45 -0.35
C LYS A 153 -16.57 6.90 -0.04
N ILE A 154 -15.57 7.75 -0.11
CA ILE A 154 -14.19 7.44 0.24
C ILE A 154 -13.63 8.53 1.17
N ARG A 155 -12.79 8.14 2.12
CA ARG A 155 -12.21 9.04 3.13
C ARG A 155 -10.69 9.15 2.95
N ILE A 156 -10.19 10.35 2.68
CA ILE A 156 -8.77 10.58 2.35
C ILE A 156 -8.14 11.44 3.43
N LEU A 157 -7.08 10.95 4.07
CA LEU A 157 -6.25 11.75 4.95
C LEU A 157 -5.45 12.76 4.12
N ILE A 158 -5.76 14.05 4.30
CA ILE A 158 -5.14 15.16 3.57
C ILE A 158 -4.14 15.96 4.43
N VAL A 159 -4.25 15.88 5.75
CA VAL A 159 -3.24 16.39 6.70
C VAL A 159 -3.14 15.39 7.86
N GLU A 160 -1.93 14.95 8.18
CA GLU A 160 -1.63 14.04 9.30
C GLU A 160 -0.94 14.83 10.43
N GLY A 161 -1.50 14.80 11.65
CA GLY A 161 -0.88 15.42 12.82
C GLY A 161 -0.70 16.95 12.74
N GLY A 162 -1.54 17.66 12.00
CA GLY A 162 -1.49 19.12 11.90
C GLY A 162 -1.85 19.79 13.23
N LYS A 163 -1.21 20.92 13.56
CA LYS A 163 -1.57 21.70 14.77
C LYS A 163 -2.58 22.81 14.47
N GLU A 164 -2.57 23.26 13.22
CA GLU A 164 -3.40 24.35 12.74
C GLU A 164 -3.72 24.13 11.26
N ILE A 165 -4.95 24.45 10.87
CA ILE A 165 -5.33 24.57 9.45
C ILE A 165 -6.16 25.84 9.23
N GLY A 166 -6.06 26.38 8.02
CA GLY A 166 -7.02 27.34 7.51
C GLY A 166 -8.06 26.65 6.64
N ILE A 167 -9.34 26.91 6.87
CA ILE A 167 -10.44 26.45 6.02
C ILE A 167 -11.28 27.61 5.50
N SER A 168 -11.64 27.58 4.22
CA SER A 168 -12.54 28.57 3.62
C SER A 168 -13.44 27.96 2.55
N CYS A 169 -14.48 28.69 2.16
CA CYS A 169 -15.35 28.32 1.05
C CYS A 169 -15.85 29.59 0.35
N SER A 170 -16.11 29.53 -0.96
CA SER A 170 -16.71 30.65 -1.70
C SER A 170 -18.20 30.84 -1.43
N ILE A 171 -18.84 29.87 -0.78
CA ILE A 171 -20.25 29.91 -0.37
C ILE A 171 -20.36 29.68 1.14
N PRO A 172 -21.54 29.92 1.77
CA PRO A 172 -21.69 29.68 3.20
C PRO A 172 -21.42 28.23 3.56
N PHE A 173 -20.77 27.99 4.68
CA PHE A 173 -20.42 26.65 5.15
C PHE A 173 -20.61 26.55 6.67
N VAL A 174 -20.78 25.33 7.17
CA VAL A 174 -21.15 25.07 8.57
C VAL A 174 -20.18 24.10 9.21
N VAL A 175 -19.99 24.28 10.51
CA VAL A 175 -19.33 23.30 11.39
C VAL A 175 -20.41 22.55 12.14
N LYS A 176 -20.34 21.22 12.09
CA LYS A 176 -21.25 20.31 12.78
C LYS A 176 -20.50 19.35 13.68
N ASP A 177 -21.22 18.73 14.60
CA ASP A 177 -20.76 17.55 15.32
C ASP A 177 -20.51 16.36 14.35
N PHE A 178 -19.87 15.30 14.85
CA PHE A 178 -19.50 14.13 14.05
C PHE A 178 -20.69 13.44 13.38
N GLU A 179 -21.80 13.33 14.12
CA GLU A 179 -23.04 12.69 13.66
C GLU A 179 -23.84 13.61 12.72
N LYS A 180 -23.41 14.86 12.54
CA LYS A 180 -24.02 15.90 11.71
C LYS A 180 -25.44 16.30 12.14
N ARG A 181 -25.81 16.02 13.39
CA ARG A 181 -27.12 16.32 13.97
C ARG A 181 -27.22 17.80 14.30
N ASP A 182 -26.16 18.35 14.90
CA ASP A 182 -26.14 19.72 15.42
C ASP A 182 -25.25 20.63 14.57
N THR A 183 -25.76 21.84 14.30
CA THR A 183 -24.94 22.90 13.69
C THR A 183 -24.31 23.71 14.81
N LEU A 184 -22.99 23.57 14.96
CA LEU A 184 -22.22 24.21 16.02
C LEU A 184 -21.83 25.64 15.66
N LEU A 185 -21.44 25.88 14.40
CA LEU A 185 -21.09 27.21 13.89
C LEU A 185 -21.53 27.37 12.42
N ARG A 186 -21.79 28.62 12.03
CA ARG A 186 -21.97 29.03 10.63
C ARG A 186 -20.84 29.98 10.25
N LEU A 187 -20.15 29.68 9.16
CA LEU A 187 -18.98 30.40 8.69
C LEU A 187 -19.29 31.16 7.40
N LEU A 188 -18.75 32.38 7.30
CA LEU A 188 -19.03 33.31 6.21
C LEU A 188 -18.23 32.94 4.94
N PRO A 189 -18.81 33.13 3.74
CA PRO A 189 -18.10 32.95 2.47
C PRO A 189 -16.83 33.81 2.40
N GLY A 190 -15.81 33.30 1.72
CA GLY A 190 -14.57 34.03 1.40
C GLY A 190 -13.60 34.24 2.58
N ARG A 191 -14.06 34.10 3.83
CA ARG A 191 -13.22 34.19 5.02
C ARG A 191 -12.51 32.86 5.28
N ILE A 192 -11.24 32.94 5.69
CA ILE A 192 -10.49 31.80 6.22
C ILE A 192 -10.79 31.69 7.71
N ALA A 193 -11.40 30.59 8.12
CA ALA A 193 -11.52 30.19 9.51
C ALA A 193 -10.30 29.35 9.90
N VAL A 194 -9.71 29.64 11.05
CA VAL A 194 -8.54 28.95 11.58
C VAL A 194 -8.98 27.89 12.58
N ILE A 195 -8.52 26.65 12.39
CA ILE A 195 -8.84 25.53 13.28
C ILE A 195 -7.57 25.10 13.99
N ARG A 196 -7.65 24.96 15.32
CA ARG A 196 -6.53 24.53 16.19
C ARG A 196 -7.01 23.56 17.25
N ILE A 197 -6.11 22.71 17.74
CA ILE A 197 -6.37 21.92 18.94
C ILE A 197 -6.15 22.79 20.19
N HIS A 198 -7.08 22.72 21.14
CA HIS A 198 -7.01 23.45 22.40
C HIS A 198 -7.35 22.50 23.57
N GLY A 199 -6.34 21.80 24.07
CA GLY A 199 -6.50 20.79 25.12
C GLY A 199 -7.48 19.69 24.70
N ARG A 200 -8.60 19.56 25.42
CA ARG A 200 -9.65 18.56 25.11
C ARG A 200 -10.70 19.04 24.10
N ALA A 201 -10.48 20.19 23.45
CA ALA A 201 -11.42 20.83 22.54
C ALA A 201 -10.78 21.14 21.19
N ILE A 202 -11.62 21.36 20.17
CA ILE A 202 -11.21 21.93 18.89
C ILE A 202 -11.66 23.40 18.87
N LYS A 203 -10.71 24.31 18.62
CA LYS A 203 -10.98 25.74 18.49
C LYS A 203 -11.19 26.10 17.02
N VAL A 204 -12.25 26.81 16.70
CA VAL A 204 -12.54 27.39 15.38
C VAL A 204 -12.61 28.91 15.54
N ASP A 205 -11.63 29.62 14.98
CA ASP A 205 -11.35 31.03 15.28
C ASP A 205 -11.26 31.28 16.81
N ASP A 206 -12.27 31.93 17.38
CA ASP A 206 -12.37 32.22 18.81
C ASP A 206 -13.29 31.26 19.58
N ALA A 207 -14.09 30.45 18.87
CA ALA A 207 -15.00 29.50 19.48
C ALA A 207 -14.29 28.21 19.90
N VAL A 208 -14.38 27.84 21.17
CA VAL A 208 -13.85 26.58 21.71
C VAL A 208 -14.98 25.55 21.74
N LEU A 209 -14.87 24.49 20.94
CA LEU A 209 -15.88 23.45 20.81
C LEU A 209 -15.42 22.19 21.56
N PRO A 210 -16.16 21.71 22.59
CA PRO A 210 -15.76 20.57 23.43
C PRO A 210 -15.98 19.22 22.74
N TYR A 211 -15.44 19.07 21.53
CA TYR A 211 -15.55 17.89 20.69
C TYR A 211 -14.16 17.42 20.26
N ASP A 212 -13.99 16.10 20.16
CA ASP A 212 -12.77 15.48 19.60
C ASP A 212 -12.82 15.39 18.07
N SER A 213 -14.01 15.58 17.47
CA SER A 213 -14.19 15.56 16.03
C SER A 213 -15.29 16.50 15.55
N LEU A 214 -15.07 17.07 14.36
CA LEU A 214 -15.98 18.01 13.71
C LEU A 214 -16.14 17.68 12.23
N VAL A 215 -17.31 18.00 11.67
CA VAL A 215 -17.57 17.91 10.23
C VAL A 215 -17.83 19.32 9.68
N ILE A 216 -17.13 19.66 8.60
CA ILE A 216 -17.24 20.94 7.93
C ILE A 216 -17.83 20.70 6.54
N LEU A 217 -18.95 21.39 6.29
CA LEU A 217 -19.81 21.15 5.13
C LEU A 217 -20.15 22.47 4.43
N PRO A 218 -19.95 22.58 3.11
CA PRO A 218 -20.54 23.68 2.35
C PRO A 218 -22.07 23.54 2.35
N SER A 219 -22.81 24.66 2.32
CA SER A 219 -24.28 24.67 2.29
C SER A 219 -24.89 24.20 0.94
N GLY A 220 -24.10 23.53 0.10
CA GLY A 220 -24.44 23.11 -1.26
C GLY A 220 -23.23 22.43 -1.93
N LYS A 221 -23.12 22.51 -3.26
CA LYS A 221 -21.96 21.98 -4.03
C LYS A 221 -20.71 22.89 -3.96
N GLY A 222 -20.49 23.53 -2.83
CA GLY A 222 -19.35 24.41 -2.62
C GLY A 222 -18.03 23.64 -2.61
N ILE A 223 -16.94 24.32 -2.93
CA ILE A 223 -15.59 23.78 -2.87
C ILE A 223 -14.93 24.32 -1.61
N LEU A 224 -14.55 23.43 -0.69
CA LEU A 224 -13.82 23.79 0.52
C LEU A 224 -12.34 23.95 0.18
N LYS A 225 -11.67 24.96 0.74
CA LYS A 225 -10.23 25.10 0.67
C LYS A 225 -9.63 24.79 2.02
N VAL A 226 -8.70 23.84 2.08
CA VAL A 226 -7.92 23.52 3.28
C VAL A 226 -6.47 23.90 2.99
N ASN A 227 -5.91 24.82 3.78
CA ASN A 227 -4.56 25.36 3.57
C ASN A 227 -4.31 25.82 2.12
N GLY A 228 -5.34 26.44 1.51
CA GLY A 228 -5.29 26.96 0.14
C GLY A 228 -5.61 25.96 -0.97
N LYS A 229 -5.60 24.64 -0.69
CA LYS A 229 -5.91 23.59 -1.67
C LYS A 229 -7.41 23.27 -1.68
N SER A 230 -7.99 23.12 -2.86
CA SER A 230 -9.44 22.96 -3.05
C SER A 230 -9.88 21.49 -3.00
N TYR A 231 -11.03 21.22 -2.36
CA TYR A 231 -11.60 19.89 -2.15
C TYR A 231 -13.12 19.89 -2.33
N ARG A 232 -13.64 18.84 -2.98
CA ARG A 232 -15.07 18.54 -3.05
C ARG A 232 -15.54 17.88 -1.75
N GLY A 233 -16.86 17.84 -1.55
CA GLY A 233 -17.48 17.12 -0.44
C GLY A 233 -17.28 17.82 0.90
N GLU A 234 -17.03 17.02 1.94
CA GLU A 234 -16.87 17.49 3.31
C GLU A 234 -15.43 17.32 3.82
N VAL A 235 -15.10 18.07 4.86
CA VAL A 235 -13.84 17.93 5.60
C VAL A 235 -14.16 17.54 7.02
N ARG A 236 -13.53 16.47 7.52
CA ARG A 236 -13.59 16.06 8.92
C ARG A 236 -12.30 16.40 9.61
N ILE A 237 -12.43 16.94 10.82
CA ILE A 237 -11.32 17.17 11.75
C ILE A 237 -11.41 16.10 12.81
N GLN A 238 -10.33 15.38 13.04
CA GLN A 238 -10.21 14.36 14.08
C GLN A 238 -9.01 14.71 14.95
N LYS A 239 -9.23 14.95 16.24
CA LYS A 239 -8.15 15.16 17.19
C LYS A 239 -7.38 13.86 17.42
N ASN A 240 -6.07 13.97 17.52
CA ASN A 240 -5.16 12.89 17.87
C ASN A 240 -4.82 12.91 19.37
N ALA A 241 -4.18 11.86 19.87
CA ALA A 241 -3.77 11.77 21.27
C ALA A 241 -2.58 12.70 21.62
N ASP A 242 -1.81 13.16 20.63
CA ASP A 242 -0.60 13.98 20.76
C ASP A 242 -0.85 15.49 20.56
N ASP A 243 -2.07 15.94 20.84
CA ASP A 243 -2.55 17.31 20.61
C ASP A 243 -2.44 17.80 19.14
N GLY A 244 -2.23 16.89 18.19
CA GLY A 244 -2.37 17.13 16.76
C GLY A 244 -3.79 16.83 16.25
N MET A 245 -4.03 17.10 14.97
CA MET A 245 -5.26 16.73 14.28
C MET A 245 -4.99 16.07 12.94
N ASN A 246 -5.82 15.10 12.61
CA ASN A 246 -5.97 14.58 11.27
C ASN A 246 -7.10 15.33 10.55
N VAL A 247 -6.85 15.67 9.29
CA VAL A 247 -7.83 16.33 8.42
C VAL A 247 -8.15 15.38 7.29
N ILE A 248 -9.43 15.03 7.17
CA ILE A 248 -9.91 13.96 6.30
C ILE A 248 -10.92 14.55 5.32
N ASN A 249 -10.64 14.44 4.03
CA ASN A 249 -11.62 14.79 3.00
C ASN A 249 -12.53 13.59 2.72
N VAL A 250 -13.84 13.80 2.76
CA VAL A 250 -14.84 12.75 2.48
C VAL A 250 -15.73 13.19 1.32
N LEU A 251 -15.74 12.39 0.27
CA LEU A 251 -16.41 12.68 -1.01
C LEU A 251 -16.82 11.39 -1.73
N GLY A 252 -17.55 11.52 -2.84
CA GLY A 252 -17.90 10.37 -3.67
C GLY A 252 -16.66 9.75 -4.33
N LEU A 253 -16.66 8.44 -4.52
CA LEU A 253 -15.55 7.68 -5.10
C LEU A 253 -15.15 8.21 -6.49
N GLU A 254 -16.13 8.53 -7.34
CA GLU A 254 -15.86 9.05 -8.68
C GLU A 254 -15.25 10.46 -8.64
N GLU A 255 -15.71 11.31 -7.72
CA GLU A 255 -15.15 12.66 -7.53
C GLU A 255 -13.71 12.62 -6.98
N TYR A 256 -13.41 11.64 -6.14
CA TYR A 256 -12.03 11.36 -5.73
C TYR A 256 -11.14 11.05 -6.93
N LEU A 257 -11.62 10.23 -7.88
CA LEU A 257 -10.85 9.85 -9.06
C LEU A 257 -10.58 11.03 -10.01
N TYR A 258 -11.44 12.05 -10.04
CA TYR A 258 -11.15 13.30 -10.77
C TYR A 258 -9.86 13.97 -10.28
N GLY A 259 -9.55 13.85 -8.98
CA GLY A 259 -8.31 14.37 -8.39
C GLY A 259 -7.11 13.43 -8.46
N VAL A 260 -7.29 12.15 -8.82
CA VAL A 260 -6.22 11.14 -8.90
C VAL A 260 -5.75 10.94 -10.33
N VAL A 261 -6.65 10.69 -11.28
CA VAL A 261 -6.28 10.32 -12.65
C VAL A 261 -5.34 11.34 -13.32
N PRO A 262 -5.57 12.67 -13.22
CA PRO A 262 -4.66 13.67 -13.80
C PRO A 262 -3.27 13.73 -13.14
N LYS A 263 -3.14 13.22 -11.91
CA LYS A 263 -1.87 13.17 -11.18
C LYS A 263 -1.04 11.95 -11.53
N GLU A 264 -1.69 10.84 -11.89
CA GLU A 264 -1.03 9.59 -12.25
C GLU A 264 -0.73 9.52 -13.74
N MET A 265 -1.64 10.00 -14.59
CA MET A 265 -1.51 9.94 -16.04
C MET A 265 -1.78 11.32 -16.65
N SER A 266 -1.02 11.69 -17.68
CA SER A 266 -1.26 12.96 -18.37
C SER A 266 -2.70 13.03 -18.88
N PRO A 267 -3.50 14.04 -18.52
CA PRO A 267 -4.90 14.11 -18.90
C PRO A 267 -5.11 14.40 -20.39
N ARG A 268 -4.02 14.60 -21.15
CA ARG A 268 -4.02 14.75 -22.61
C ARG A 268 -3.76 13.43 -23.35
N TRP A 269 -3.51 12.33 -22.63
CA TRP A 269 -3.35 11.02 -23.23
C TRP A 269 -4.68 10.46 -23.73
N SER A 270 -4.59 9.40 -24.53
CA SER A 270 -5.74 8.75 -25.17
C SER A 270 -6.81 8.36 -24.15
N MET A 271 -8.08 8.53 -24.53
CA MET A 271 -9.23 8.24 -23.68
C MET A 271 -9.20 6.80 -23.12
N GLU A 272 -8.86 5.82 -23.94
CA GLU A 272 -8.79 4.41 -23.50
C GLU A 272 -7.69 4.15 -22.45
N ALA A 273 -6.57 4.87 -22.50
CA ALA A 273 -5.54 4.80 -21.46
C ALA A 273 -6.00 5.45 -20.15
N LEU A 274 -6.69 6.59 -20.23
CA LEU A 274 -7.28 7.26 -19.06
C LEU A 274 -8.38 6.41 -18.40
N LYS A 275 -9.21 5.73 -19.21
CA LYS A 275 -10.22 4.77 -18.72
C LYS A 275 -9.58 3.60 -17.98
N ALA A 276 -8.51 3.02 -18.54
CA ALA A 276 -7.76 1.96 -17.87
C ALA A 276 -7.19 2.43 -16.53
N GLN A 277 -6.57 3.62 -16.50
CA GLN A 277 -6.06 4.22 -15.26
C GLN A 277 -7.17 4.51 -14.23
N ALA A 278 -8.34 4.97 -14.67
CA ALA A 278 -9.48 5.22 -13.79
C ALA A 278 -9.97 3.93 -13.11
N ILE A 279 -10.11 2.84 -13.86
CA ILE A 279 -10.53 1.53 -13.34
C ILE A 279 -9.47 0.95 -12.37
N VAL A 280 -8.18 1.04 -12.73
CA VAL A 280 -7.08 0.66 -11.84
C VAL A 280 -7.15 1.44 -10.54
N ALA A 281 -7.28 2.77 -10.63
CA ALA A 281 -7.32 3.62 -9.44
C ALA A 281 -8.56 3.37 -8.56
N ARG A 282 -9.72 3.15 -9.17
CA ARG A 282 -10.97 2.79 -8.46
C ARG A 282 -10.82 1.48 -7.70
N SER A 283 -10.24 0.47 -8.35
CA SER A 283 -10.04 -0.86 -7.78
C SER A 283 -9.09 -0.79 -6.56
N TYR A 284 -7.99 -0.05 -6.69
CA TYR A 284 -7.08 0.21 -5.58
C TYR A 284 -7.79 0.89 -4.39
N ALA A 285 -8.55 1.96 -4.65
CA ALA A 285 -9.24 2.71 -3.61
C ALA A 285 -10.23 1.84 -2.82
N LEU A 286 -11.01 1.01 -3.53
CA LEU A 286 -11.95 0.07 -2.92
C LEU A 286 -11.26 -1.05 -2.16
N TYR A 287 -10.15 -1.57 -2.68
CA TYR A 287 -9.33 -2.55 -1.98
C TYR A 287 -8.79 -1.98 -0.66
N GLN A 288 -8.20 -0.78 -0.68
CA GLN A 288 -7.68 -0.13 0.53
C GLN A 288 -8.78 0.18 1.53
N LYS A 289 -9.95 0.66 1.07
CA LYS A 289 -11.13 0.88 1.90
C LYS A 289 -11.58 -0.42 2.60
N GLY A 290 -11.62 -1.53 1.89
CA GLY A 290 -11.95 -2.83 2.47
C GLY A 290 -10.93 -3.33 3.51
N LYS A 291 -9.75 -2.71 3.59
CA LYS A 291 -8.66 -3.02 4.50
C LYS A 291 -8.34 -1.86 5.47
N SER A 292 -9.18 -0.84 5.53
CA SER A 292 -8.94 0.31 6.41
C SER A 292 -9.20 -0.02 7.89
N GLY A 293 -10.06 -1.01 8.17
CA GLY A 293 -10.41 -1.43 9.54
C GLY A 293 -11.09 -0.28 10.29
N ASP A 294 -10.69 -0.07 11.54
CA ASP A 294 -11.24 0.99 12.41
C ASP A 294 -10.62 2.38 12.16
N ARG A 295 -9.84 2.56 11.08
CA ARG A 295 -9.25 3.86 10.76
C ARG A 295 -10.35 4.87 10.36
N ASP A 296 -10.12 6.13 10.74
CA ASP A 296 -10.99 7.25 10.37
C ASP A 296 -10.95 7.59 8.87
N TYR A 297 -9.93 7.10 8.17
CA TYR A 297 -9.70 7.30 6.74
C TYR A 297 -9.37 5.98 6.03
N ASP A 298 -9.55 5.97 4.73
CA ASP A 298 -9.33 4.82 3.85
C ASP A 298 -7.99 4.91 3.12
N LEU A 299 -7.58 6.12 2.73
CA LEU A 299 -6.41 6.39 1.87
C LEU A 299 -5.60 7.60 2.35
N TYR A 300 -4.32 7.66 1.99
CA TYR A 300 -3.50 8.87 2.10
C TYR A 300 -3.58 9.70 0.82
N SER A 301 -3.44 11.02 0.89
CA SER A 301 -3.38 11.87 -0.31
C SER A 301 -2.03 11.88 -1.05
N THR A 302 -1.05 11.13 -0.57
CA THR A 302 0.33 11.10 -1.07
C THR A 302 0.63 9.78 -1.80
N THR A 303 1.89 9.61 -2.22
CA THR A 303 2.40 8.38 -2.85
C THR A 303 2.34 7.14 -1.94
N TYR A 304 1.99 7.27 -0.65
CA TYR A 304 1.68 6.11 0.19
C TYR A 304 0.41 5.37 -0.25
N SER A 305 -0.46 6.06 -1.00
CA SER A 305 -1.61 5.46 -1.65
C SER A 305 -1.59 5.86 -3.12
N GLN A 306 -2.33 6.91 -3.47
CA GLN A 306 -2.34 7.49 -4.80
C GLN A 306 -2.25 9.00 -4.64
N VAL A 307 -1.64 9.69 -5.60
CA VAL A 307 -1.48 11.13 -5.47
C VAL A 307 -2.84 11.80 -5.68
N TYR A 308 -3.46 12.26 -4.60
CA TYR A 308 -4.75 12.95 -4.64
C TYR A 308 -4.55 14.47 -4.67
N GLY A 309 -4.76 15.05 -5.86
CA GLY A 309 -4.59 16.47 -6.12
C GLY A 309 -5.77 17.36 -5.70
N GLY A 310 -6.86 16.81 -5.16
CA GLY A 310 -8.05 17.58 -4.86
C GLY A 310 -8.74 18.12 -6.13
N HIS A 311 -9.56 19.16 -5.96
CA HIS A 311 -10.32 19.77 -7.05
C HIS A 311 -9.44 20.57 -8.02
N ASP A 312 -8.30 21.10 -7.57
CA ASP A 312 -7.47 22.03 -8.36
C ASP A 312 -6.84 21.38 -9.61
N VAL A 313 -6.75 20.04 -9.64
CA VAL A 313 -6.09 19.29 -10.72
C VAL A 313 -7.09 18.64 -11.68
N GLU A 314 -8.38 18.75 -11.40
CA GLU A 314 -9.42 18.13 -12.22
C GLU A 314 -9.33 18.62 -13.67
N PHE A 315 -9.57 17.71 -14.59
CA PHE A 315 -9.51 18.03 -16.01
C PHE A 315 -10.64 17.32 -16.75
N ARG A 316 -11.36 18.06 -17.61
CA ARG A 316 -12.59 17.57 -18.26
C ARG A 316 -12.41 16.21 -18.94
N TRP A 317 -11.25 15.95 -19.54
CA TRP A 317 -10.98 14.75 -20.33
C TRP A 317 -10.76 13.51 -19.43
N SER A 318 -10.02 13.66 -18.34
CA SER A 318 -9.87 12.59 -17.34
C SER A 318 -11.15 12.38 -16.55
N ASN A 319 -11.92 13.44 -16.26
CA ASN A 319 -13.22 13.31 -15.60
C ASN A 319 -14.20 12.50 -16.47
N MET A 320 -14.22 12.77 -17.78
CA MET A 320 -15.02 11.98 -18.73
C MET A 320 -14.60 10.50 -18.75
N ALA A 321 -13.30 10.20 -18.69
CA ALA A 321 -12.83 8.82 -18.59
C ALA A 321 -13.30 8.10 -17.31
N VAL A 322 -13.31 8.82 -16.19
CA VAL A 322 -13.84 8.34 -14.90
C VAL A 322 -15.35 8.07 -15.04
N ASP A 323 -16.11 9.02 -15.59
CA ASP A 323 -17.56 8.90 -15.74
C ASP A 323 -18.00 7.78 -16.70
N GLU A 324 -17.32 7.61 -17.84
CA GLU A 324 -17.58 6.52 -18.80
C GLU A 324 -17.20 5.12 -18.26
N THR A 325 -16.45 5.10 -17.15
CA THR A 325 -16.06 3.88 -16.44
C THR A 325 -16.62 3.83 -15.01
N ARG A 326 -17.64 4.64 -14.70
CA ARG A 326 -18.27 4.68 -13.38
C ARG A 326 -18.61 3.28 -12.89
N GLY A 327 -18.22 2.99 -11.64
CA GLY A 327 -18.46 1.70 -10.99
C GLY A 327 -17.64 0.53 -11.53
N LYS A 328 -16.92 0.67 -12.65
CA LYS A 328 -16.12 -0.42 -13.22
C LYS A 328 -14.85 -0.67 -12.42
N VAL A 329 -14.61 -1.92 -12.07
CA VAL A 329 -13.51 -2.37 -11.21
C VAL A 329 -12.88 -3.66 -11.73
N LEU A 330 -11.69 -3.95 -11.21
CA LEU A 330 -10.94 -5.17 -11.41
C LEU A 330 -11.20 -6.12 -10.25
N LEU A 331 -11.69 -7.32 -10.54
CA LEU A 331 -12.03 -8.36 -9.57
C LEU A 331 -11.19 -9.63 -9.78
N TYR A 332 -10.78 -10.23 -8.67
CA TYR A 332 -10.22 -11.58 -8.63
C TYR A 332 -10.97 -12.36 -7.54
N ASN A 333 -11.52 -13.51 -7.91
CA ASN A 333 -12.42 -14.29 -7.05
C ASN A 333 -13.56 -13.45 -6.44
N GLY A 334 -14.17 -12.58 -7.27
CA GLY A 334 -15.31 -11.74 -6.89
C GLY A 334 -15.01 -10.59 -5.93
N ARG A 335 -13.73 -10.28 -5.66
CA ARG A 335 -13.32 -9.18 -4.77
C ARG A 335 -12.43 -8.17 -5.50
N PRO A 336 -12.51 -6.86 -5.17
CA PRO A 336 -11.58 -5.86 -5.67
C PRO A 336 -10.14 -6.30 -5.46
N VAL A 337 -9.29 -6.00 -6.44
CA VAL A 337 -7.88 -6.41 -6.42
C VAL A 337 -6.97 -5.26 -6.02
N LEU A 338 -5.87 -5.60 -5.35
CA LEU A 338 -4.76 -4.68 -5.14
C LEU A 338 -4.04 -4.43 -6.47
N THR A 339 -4.33 -3.31 -7.13
CA THR A 339 -3.68 -2.97 -8.40
C THR A 339 -2.41 -2.17 -8.18
N TYR A 340 -1.34 -2.57 -8.86
CA TYR A 340 -0.12 -1.78 -9.00
C TYR A 340 0.02 -1.28 -10.44
N PHE A 341 0.64 -0.12 -10.60
CA PHE A 341 0.98 0.46 -11.89
C PHE A 341 2.28 1.26 -11.78
N HIS A 342 2.96 1.46 -12.89
CA HIS A 342 4.25 2.16 -12.95
C HIS A 342 4.39 2.91 -14.28
N SER A 343 5.39 3.79 -14.38
CA SER A 343 5.50 4.66 -15.56
C SER A 343 5.83 3.89 -16.84
N ASN A 344 6.91 3.11 -16.85
CA ASN A 344 7.34 2.37 -18.04
C ASN A 344 8.04 1.07 -17.66
N SER A 345 7.65 -0.05 -18.27
CA SER A 345 8.17 -1.38 -17.90
C SER A 345 9.56 -1.67 -18.45
N GLY A 346 9.97 -1.00 -19.54
CA GLY A 346 11.22 -1.24 -20.25
C GLY A 346 11.16 -2.41 -21.24
N GLY A 347 9.95 -2.85 -21.61
CA GLY A 347 9.69 -3.92 -22.59
C GLY A 347 9.05 -5.18 -22.00
N LYS A 348 9.05 -5.32 -20.67
CA LYS A 348 8.42 -6.43 -19.93
C LYS A 348 8.02 -5.95 -18.54
N THR A 349 6.84 -6.33 -18.09
CA THR A 349 6.45 -6.17 -16.68
C THR A 349 7.10 -7.25 -15.82
N GLU A 350 6.95 -7.13 -14.51
CA GLU A 350 7.54 -8.01 -13.51
C GLU A 350 6.48 -8.69 -12.65
N ASP A 351 6.80 -9.90 -12.18
CA ASP A 351 6.04 -10.61 -11.15
C ASP A 351 6.28 -9.95 -9.78
N ALA A 352 5.21 -9.70 -9.02
CA ALA A 352 5.30 -9.17 -7.65
C ALA A 352 6.25 -9.99 -6.76
N LYS A 353 6.39 -11.30 -7.02
CA LYS A 353 7.34 -12.18 -6.34
C LYS A 353 8.80 -11.73 -6.48
N ASN A 354 9.19 -11.19 -7.64
CA ASN A 354 10.58 -10.80 -7.89
C ASN A 354 10.90 -9.37 -7.43
N VAL A 355 9.88 -8.57 -7.06
CA VAL A 355 10.04 -7.20 -6.57
C VAL A 355 9.93 -7.14 -5.05
N TRP A 356 8.97 -7.87 -4.48
CA TRP A 356 8.60 -7.79 -3.08
C TRP A 356 8.56 -9.15 -2.38
N THR A 357 8.98 -10.23 -3.04
CA THR A 357 8.86 -11.61 -2.52
C THR A 357 7.42 -12.04 -2.24
N ALA A 358 6.46 -11.34 -2.83
CA ALA A 358 5.04 -11.56 -2.63
C ALA A 358 4.40 -12.19 -3.87
N ASP A 359 4.01 -13.47 -3.79
CA ASP A 359 3.30 -14.14 -4.89
C ASP A 359 1.81 -13.74 -4.94
N ILE A 360 1.46 -12.94 -5.94
CA ILE A 360 0.10 -12.46 -6.19
C ILE A 360 -0.36 -13.00 -7.56
N PRO A 361 -1.43 -13.82 -7.63
CA PRO A 361 -1.79 -14.56 -8.85
C PRO A 361 -1.99 -13.71 -10.10
N TYR A 362 -2.46 -12.48 -9.92
CA TYR A 362 -2.82 -11.56 -11.00
C TYR A 362 -1.80 -10.43 -11.24
N LEU A 363 -0.68 -10.40 -10.50
CA LEU A 363 0.42 -9.45 -10.70
C LEU A 363 1.65 -10.19 -11.23
N LYS A 364 1.54 -10.67 -12.47
CA LYS A 364 2.56 -11.48 -13.15
C LYS A 364 3.33 -10.68 -14.19
N GLY A 365 4.58 -11.11 -14.42
CA GLY A 365 5.40 -10.56 -15.48
C GLY A 365 4.88 -10.98 -16.86
N ILE A 366 4.71 -10.02 -17.76
CA ILE A 366 4.25 -10.22 -19.13
C ILE A 366 5.14 -9.45 -20.13
N PRO A 367 5.21 -9.88 -21.40
CA PRO A 367 5.81 -9.08 -22.46
C PRO A 367 5.05 -7.76 -22.65
N ASP A 368 5.75 -6.64 -22.75
CA ASP A 368 5.17 -5.29 -22.92
C ASP A 368 5.98 -4.50 -23.96
N SER A 369 5.96 -4.97 -25.20
CA SER A 369 6.66 -4.35 -26.33
C SER A 369 6.16 -2.92 -26.61
N TYR A 370 4.95 -2.59 -26.19
CA TYR A 370 4.35 -1.25 -26.32
C TYR A 370 5.13 -0.21 -25.52
N SER A 371 5.51 -0.51 -24.27
CA SER A 371 6.28 0.42 -23.45
C SER A 371 7.67 0.76 -24.01
N ALA A 372 8.29 -0.16 -24.76
CA ALA A 372 9.59 0.05 -25.39
C ALA A 372 9.53 1.00 -26.60
N LYS A 373 8.32 1.34 -27.08
CA LYS A 373 8.08 2.36 -28.11
C LYS A 373 8.00 3.78 -27.51
N ALA A 374 7.94 3.91 -26.19
CA ALA A 374 7.84 5.19 -25.52
C ALA A 374 9.17 5.98 -25.55
N PRO A 375 9.13 7.31 -25.58
CA PRO A 375 10.35 8.12 -25.57
C PRO A 375 11.10 8.01 -24.23
N LYS A 376 12.43 8.14 -24.28
CA LYS A 376 13.32 8.27 -23.10
C LYS A 376 13.20 7.14 -22.06
N TYR A 377 12.85 5.92 -22.49
CA TYR A 377 12.78 4.76 -21.62
C TYR A 377 14.17 4.18 -21.27
N LEU A 378 15.21 4.49 -22.04
CA LEU A 378 16.60 4.12 -21.75
C LEU A 378 17.28 5.16 -20.85
N TRP A 379 18.17 4.72 -19.97
CA TRP A 379 18.93 5.60 -19.08
C TRP A 379 20.30 5.02 -18.71
N THR A 380 21.23 5.91 -18.37
CA THR A 380 22.55 5.58 -17.85
C THR A 380 22.81 6.36 -16.57
N LEU A 381 23.56 5.76 -15.64
CA LEU A 381 23.92 6.36 -14.36
C LEU A 381 25.30 5.85 -13.93
N SER A 382 26.11 6.69 -13.28
CA SER A 382 27.34 6.23 -12.62
C SER A 382 27.35 6.71 -11.17
N LEU A 383 27.47 5.79 -10.22
CA LEU A 383 27.53 6.08 -8.78
C LEU A 383 28.84 5.56 -8.18
N GLY A 384 29.43 6.33 -7.27
CA GLY A 384 30.53 5.89 -6.42
C GLY A 384 30.06 4.96 -5.31
N LEU A 385 30.92 4.04 -4.87
CA LEU A 385 30.61 3.10 -3.79
C LEU A 385 30.29 3.84 -2.48
N ASP A 386 30.97 4.96 -2.18
CA ASP A 386 30.68 5.78 -1.01
C ASP A 386 29.32 6.51 -1.09
N GLU A 387 28.87 6.88 -2.30
CA GLU A 387 27.54 7.48 -2.50
C GLU A 387 26.44 6.45 -2.20
N ILE A 388 26.63 5.22 -2.69
CA ILE A 388 25.73 4.08 -2.39
C ILE A 388 25.72 3.80 -0.89
N ARG A 389 26.90 3.70 -0.26
CA ARG A 389 27.05 3.48 1.19
C ARG A 389 26.30 4.53 2.01
N LYS A 390 26.52 5.81 1.73
CA LYS A 390 25.86 6.92 2.43
C LYS A 390 24.34 6.88 2.27
N ALA A 391 23.85 6.58 1.07
CA ALA A 391 22.42 6.48 0.80
C ALA A 391 21.77 5.31 1.55
N LEU A 392 22.41 4.13 1.56
CA LEU A 392 21.95 2.97 2.30
C LEU A 392 21.93 3.21 3.82
N ASN A 393 23.01 3.73 4.38
CA ASN A 393 23.12 4.05 5.82
C ASN A 393 22.07 5.08 6.26
N LYS A 394 21.84 6.11 5.43
CA LYS A 394 20.79 7.12 5.69
C LYS A 394 19.40 6.48 5.81
N HIS A 395 19.14 5.38 5.11
CA HIS A 395 17.86 4.66 5.13
C HIS A 395 17.90 3.38 5.99
N GLY A 396 18.83 3.30 6.94
CA GLY A 396 18.87 2.25 7.96
C GLY A 396 19.36 0.89 7.47
N VAL A 397 20.10 0.84 6.36
CA VAL A 397 20.88 -0.35 5.97
C VAL A 397 22.31 -0.11 6.38
N ASP A 398 22.74 -0.71 7.49
CA ASP A 398 24.07 -0.53 8.05
C ASP A 398 25.12 -1.27 7.21
N VAL A 399 25.81 -0.52 6.36
CA VAL A 399 26.91 -0.99 5.51
C VAL A 399 28.17 -0.20 5.79
N GLY A 400 29.26 -0.96 5.97
CA GLY A 400 30.61 -0.44 6.08
C GLY A 400 31.17 0.00 4.71
N ASP A 401 32.49 0.03 4.56
CA ASP A 401 33.11 0.37 3.30
C ASP A 401 32.78 -0.69 2.25
N ILE A 402 32.09 -0.29 1.18
CA ILE A 402 31.63 -1.20 0.14
C ILE A 402 32.81 -1.55 -0.77
N TYR A 403 33.05 -2.84 -0.95
CA TYR A 403 34.04 -3.39 -1.88
C TYR A 403 33.40 -3.72 -3.23
N GLU A 404 32.17 -4.26 -3.20
CA GLU A 404 31.51 -4.78 -4.39
C GLU A 404 29.99 -4.64 -4.27
N VAL A 405 29.33 -4.34 -5.39
CA VAL A 405 27.87 -4.48 -5.52
C VAL A 405 27.58 -5.24 -6.81
N THR A 406 26.94 -6.39 -6.69
CA THR A 406 26.64 -7.28 -7.82
C THR A 406 25.21 -7.78 -7.80
N PRO A 407 24.61 -8.09 -8.97
CA PRO A 407 23.35 -8.83 -9.03
C PRO A 407 23.54 -10.20 -8.38
N ALA A 408 22.77 -10.48 -7.33
CA ALA A 408 22.71 -11.81 -6.70
C ALA A 408 21.72 -12.71 -7.43
N GLU A 409 20.63 -12.12 -7.93
CA GLU A 409 19.56 -12.82 -8.65
C GLU A 409 18.99 -11.91 -9.73
N VAL A 410 18.76 -12.47 -10.90
CA VAL A 410 18.10 -11.82 -12.03
C VAL A 410 16.84 -12.61 -12.38
N SER A 411 15.72 -11.90 -12.41
CA SER A 411 14.40 -12.47 -12.75
C SER A 411 14.29 -12.86 -14.23
N PRO A 412 13.29 -13.66 -14.61
CA PRO A 412 12.98 -13.95 -16.02
C PRO A 412 12.67 -12.70 -16.87
N SER A 413 12.28 -11.58 -16.25
CA SER A 413 12.08 -10.31 -16.96
C SER A 413 13.39 -9.63 -17.36
N GLY A 414 14.52 -10.04 -16.74
CA GLY A 414 15.83 -9.41 -16.84
C GLY A 414 16.09 -8.36 -15.76
N ARG A 415 15.13 -8.11 -14.86
CA ARG A 415 15.33 -7.22 -13.70
C ARG A 415 16.20 -7.88 -12.64
N VAL A 416 17.09 -7.10 -12.02
CA VAL A 416 17.84 -7.50 -10.83
C VAL A 416 16.85 -7.65 -9.66
N ALA A 417 16.58 -8.89 -9.28
CA ALA A 417 15.65 -9.25 -8.21
C ALA A 417 16.30 -9.14 -6.83
N ARG A 418 17.58 -9.46 -6.73
CA ARG A 418 18.39 -9.32 -5.51
C ARG A 418 19.75 -8.69 -5.82
N VAL A 419 20.20 -7.81 -4.93
CA VAL A 419 21.51 -7.16 -5.00
C VAL A 419 22.34 -7.61 -3.81
N ARG A 420 23.55 -8.09 -4.09
CA ARG A 420 24.57 -8.44 -3.10
C ARG A 420 25.49 -7.24 -2.89
N ILE A 421 25.72 -6.87 -1.64
CA ILE A 421 26.63 -5.79 -1.26
C ILE A 421 27.68 -6.40 -0.34
N LEU A 422 28.91 -6.47 -0.82
CA LEU A 422 30.06 -6.89 -0.02
C LEU A 422 30.73 -5.65 0.58
N HIS A 423 30.83 -5.59 1.90
CA HIS A 423 31.38 -4.44 2.62
C HIS A 423 32.26 -4.88 3.80
N SER A 424 32.93 -3.93 4.45
CA SER A 424 33.82 -4.19 5.60
C SER A 424 33.13 -4.84 6.82
N GLY A 425 31.80 -4.81 6.85
CA GLY A 425 30.96 -5.44 7.88
C GLY A 425 30.44 -6.84 7.51
N GLY A 426 30.80 -7.36 6.33
CA GLY A 426 30.31 -8.65 5.82
C GLY A 426 29.52 -8.50 4.53
N GLU A 427 28.47 -9.30 4.40
CA GLU A 427 27.59 -9.33 3.23
C GLU A 427 26.18 -8.90 3.62
N THR A 428 25.63 -7.96 2.86
CA THR A 428 24.21 -7.58 2.94
C THR A 428 23.53 -7.94 1.63
N ILE A 429 22.38 -8.61 1.70
CA ILE A 429 21.56 -8.90 0.52
C ILE A 429 20.22 -8.17 0.64
N LEU A 430 19.88 -7.37 -0.38
CA LEU A 430 18.61 -6.67 -0.47
C LEU A 430 17.82 -7.15 -1.69
N THR A 431 16.49 -7.09 -1.63
CA THR A 431 15.70 -7.04 -2.87
C THR A 431 16.15 -5.87 -3.74
N GLY A 432 16.17 -6.05 -5.06
CA GLY A 432 16.61 -5.03 -6.00
C GLY A 432 15.76 -3.76 -5.93
N ASN A 433 14.48 -3.89 -5.61
CA ASN A 433 13.60 -2.74 -5.40
C ASN A 433 13.93 -1.97 -4.11
N ASN A 434 14.26 -2.65 -3.01
CA ASN A 434 14.71 -1.97 -1.80
C ASN A 434 16.06 -1.30 -1.98
N PHE A 435 17.01 -1.92 -2.71
CA PHE A 435 18.25 -1.26 -3.10
C PHE A 435 17.96 0.02 -3.89
N ARG A 436 17.12 -0.06 -4.93
CA ARG A 436 16.69 1.09 -5.73
C ARG A 436 16.08 2.21 -4.88
N ILE A 437 15.14 1.89 -3.98
CA ILE A 437 14.43 2.88 -3.14
C ILE A 437 15.39 3.52 -2.13
N LYS A 438 16.29 2.75 -1.52
CA LYS A 438 17.21 3.22 -0.48
C LYS A 438 18.40 4.00 -1.03
N VAL A 439 18.81 3.73 -2.27
CA VAL A 439 19.80 4.54 -2.98
C VAL A 439 19.14 5.84 -3.42
N ASP A 440 18.31 5.78 -4.46
CA ASP A 440 17.43 6.87 -4.90
C ASP A 440 16.58 6.37 -6.10
N PRO A 441 15.24 6.29 -5.97
CA PRO A 441 14.37 5.80 -7.05
C PRO A 441 14.26 6.77 -8.24
N THR A 442 14.75 8.02 -8.12
CA THR A 442 14.84 9.01 -9.20
C THR A 442 16.13 8.88 -10.01
N MET A 443 17.22 8.43 -9.38
CA MET A 443 18.48 8.11 -10.06
C MET A 443 18.45 6.72 -10.66
N ILE A 444 18.19 5.70 -9.83
CA ILE A 444 18.00 4.30 -10.27
C ILE A 444 16.54 4.16 -10.67
N LYS A 445 16.22 4.47 -11.93
CA LYS A 445 14.83 4.59 -12.39
C LYS A 445 14.07 3.27 -12.36
N SER A 446 14.74 2.14 -12.56
CA SER A 446 14.15 0.79 -12.50
C SER A 446 15.17 -0.23 -12.00
N THR A 447 14.75 -1.48 -11.82
CA THR A 447 15.66 -2.63 -11.56
C THR A 447 16.06 -3.38 -12.84
N LEU A 448 15.62 -2.90 -14.02
CA LEU A 448 15.97 -3.46 -15.31
C LEU A 448 17.23 -2.75 -15.82
N PHE A 449 18.39 -3.18 -15.34
CA PHE A 449 19.68 -2.63 -15.72
C PHE A 449 20.78 -3.69 -15.70
N THR A 450 21.87 -3.39 -16.39
CA THR A 450 23.16 -4.05 -16.20
C THR A 450 24.04 -3.19 -15.29
N MET A 451 24.93 -3.84 -14.54
CA MET A 451 25.93 -3.17 -13.69
C MET A 451 27.32 -3.53 -14.22
N THR A 452 28.15 -2.53 -14.46
CA THR A 452 29.57 -2.70 -14.75
C THR A 452 30.37 -1.79 -13.84
N GLY A 453 31.46 -2.29 -13.25
CA GLY A 453 32.23 -1.53 -12.29
C GLY A 453 33.71 -1.84 -12.35
N ASN A 454 34.53 -0.80 -12.22
CA ASN A 454 35.97 -0.83 -11.99
C ASN A 454 36.34 0.42 -11.17
N GLY A 455 37.26 0.29 -10.20
CA GLY A 455 37.87 1.45 -9.54
C GLY A 455 36.93 2.33 -8.70
N GLY A 456 36.05 1.74 -7.88
CA GLY A 456 35.26 2.47 -6.87
C GLY A 456 33.98 3.16 -7.39
N ARG A 457 33.60 2.94 -8.65
CA ARG A 457 32.32 3.37 -9.23
C ARG A 457 31.62 2.24 -9.96
N ILE A 458 30.29 2.34 -10.04
CA ILE A 458 29.42 1.42 -10.78
C ILE A 458 28.66 2.21 -11.82
N ARG A 459 28.73 1.76 -13.08
CA ARG A 459 27.92 2.21 -14.19
C ARG A 459 26.70 1.31 -14.34
N PHE A 460 25.53 1.93 -14.39
CA PHE A 460 24.25 1.31 -14.63
C PHE A 460 23.76 1.70 -16.03
N GLU A 461 23.35 0.71 -16.82
CA GLU A 461 22.66 0.92 -18.08
C GLU A 461 21.31 0.24 -18.01
N GLY A 462 20.24 1.05 -17.97
CA GLY A 462 18.92 0.56 -17.62
C GLY A 462 17.81 1.04 -18.55
N ARG A 463 16.65 0.42 -18.35
CA ARG A 463 15.43 0.63 -19.15
C ARG A 463 14.20 0.74 -18.26
N GLY A 464 13.21 1.50 -18.69
CA GLY A 464 11.96 1.71 -17.96
C GLY A 464 12.11 2.62 -16.73
N TYR A 465 11.00 2.83 -16.04
CA TYR A 465 10.88 3.65 -14.84
C TYR A 465 9.79 3.08 -13.93
N GLY A 466 10.17 2.75 -12.70
CA GLY A 466 9.32 2.20 -11.65
C GLY A 466 9.56 0.71 -11.38
N HIS A 467 8.74 0.17 -10.47
CA HIS A 467 8.88 -1.20 -9.97
C HIS A 467 8.59 -2.27 -11.05
N GLY A 468 7.83 -1.94 -12.09
CA GLY A 468 7.61 -2.83 -13.24
C GLY A 468 6.40 -3.76 -13.12
N VAL A 469 5.65 -3.71 -12.02
CA VAL A 469 4.53 -4.64 -11.73
C VAL A 469 3.20 -4.02 -12.17
N GLY A 470 2.31 -4.85 -12.70
CA GLY A 470 0.98 -4.44 -13.16
C GLY A 470 1.03 -3.51 -14.37
N LEU A 471 0.15 -2.50 -14.42
CA LEU A 471 -0.03 -1.66 -15.59
C LEU A 471 1.17 -0.73 -15.83
N SER A 472 1.73 -0.78 -17.04
CA SER A 472 2.73 0.16 -17.55
C SER A 472 1.98 1.34 -18.19
N GLN A 473 2.09 2.54 -17.62
CA GLN A 473 1.33 3.71 -18.08
C GLN A 473 1.67 4.08 -19.52
N TRP A 474 2.96 4.12 -19.86
CA TRP A 474 3.41 4.35 -21.23
C TRP A 474 3.00 3.22 -22.17
N GLY A 475 3.03 1.97 -21.72
CA GLY A 475 2.59 0.84 -22.53
C GLY A 475 1.08 0.91 -22.82
N ALA A 476 0.25 1.20 -21.81
CA ALA A 476 -1.19 1.45 -21.96
C ALA A 476 -1.48 2.60 -22.94
N TYR A 477 -0.72 3.69 -22.88
CA TYR A 477 -0.85 4.79 -23.84
C TYR A 477 -0.49 4.38 -25.26
N MET A 478 0.58 3.60 -25.45
CA MET A 478 0.99 3.12 -26.77
C MET A 478 -0.02 2.11 -27.33
N MET A 479 -0.56 1.20 -26.50
CA MET A 479 -1.68 0.34 -26.89
C MET A 479 -2.90 1.17 -27.32
N ALA A 480 -3.30 2.17 -26.52
CA ALA A 480 -4.42 3.03 -26.90
C ALA A 480 -4.18 3.77 -28.23
N LYS A 481 -2.93 4.18 -28.51
CA LYS A 481 -2.55 4.77 -29.80
C LYS A 481 -2.63 3.81 -30.99
N GLU A 482 -2.47 2.51 -30.73
CA GLU A 482 -2.63 1.45 -31.72
C GLU A 482 -4.08 0.97 -31.87
N GLY A 483 -5.04 1.63 -31.19
CA GLY A 483 -6.47 1.36 -31.33
C GLY A 483 -7.05 0.35 -30.34
N TYR A 484 -6.26 -0.15 -29.39
CA TYR A 484 -6.74 -1.06 -28.35
C TYR A 484 -7.66 -0.35 -27.34
N SER A 485 -8.73 -1.03 -26.91
CA SER A 485 -9.65 -0.51 -25.91
C SER A 485 -9.08 -0.61 -24.49
N TYR A 486 -9.68 0.09 -23.53
CA TYR A 486 -9.31 -0.04 -22.11
C TYR A 486 -9.45 -1.48 -21.61
N ARG A 487 -10.40 -2.26 -22.16
CA ARG A 487 -10.58 -3.67 -21.79
C ARG A 487 -9.41 -4.52 -22.25
N ASP A 488 -8.91 -4.27 -23.46
CA ASP A 488 -7.74 -4.99 -24.01
C ASP A 488 -6.48 -4.64 -23.21
N ILE A 489 -6.31 -3.35 -22.90
CA ILE A 489 -5.21 -2.85 -22.05
C ILE A 489 -5.22 -3.53 -20.68
N LEU A 490 -6.38 -3.54 -19.99
CA LEU A 490 -6.48 -4.12 -18.65
C LEU A 490 -6.30 -5.64 -18.67
N LYS A 491 -6.86 -6.35 -19.64
CA LYS A 491 -6.65 -7.79 -19.80
C LYS A 491 -5.21 -8.15 -20.10
N HIS A 492 -4.48 -7.30 -20.81
CA HIS A 492 -3.05 -7.46 -21.08
C HIS A 492 -2.23 -7.37 -19.78
N TYR A 493 -2.40 -6.29 -19.00
CA TYR A 493 -1.59 -6.05 -17.79
C TYR A 493 -2.03 -6.84 -16.55
N TYR A 494 -3.26 -7.32 -16.52
CA TYR A 494 -3.84 -8.04 -15.40
C TYR A 494 -4.50 -9.34 -15.87
N PRO A 495 -3.71 -10.35 -16.28
CA PRO A 495 -4.24 -11.60 -16.80
C PRO A 495 -5.06 -12.33 -15.73
N GLY A 496 -6.22 -12.88 -16.12
CA GLY A 496 -7.10 -13.63 -15.22
C GLY A 496 -7.99 -12.79 -14.30
N ILE A 497 -7.97 -11.45 -14.43
CA ILE A 497 -8.87 -10.54 -13.70
C ILE A 497 -10.18 -10.33 -14.48
N GLU A 498 -11.31 -10.31 -13.77
CA GLU A 498 -12.61 -9.90 -14.30
C GLU A 498 -12.74 -8.37 -14.26
N ILE A 499 -13.18 -7.77 -15.37
CA ILE A 499 -13.57 -6.35 -15.41
C ILE A 499 -15.08 -6.32 -15.26
N ARG A 500 -15.57 -5.76 -14.15
CA ARG A 500 -17.00 -5.67 -13.85
C ARG A 500 -17.43 -4.24 -13.69
#